data_AF-A0AA38TEG5-F1
#
_entry.id   AF-A0AA38TEG5-F1
#
_cell.length_a   1.000
_cell.length_b   1.000
_cell.length_c   1.000
_cell.angle_alpha   90.00
_cell.angle_beta   90.00
_cell.angle_gamma   90.00
#
_symmetry.space_group_name_H-M   'P 1'
#
loop_
_entity.id
_entity.type
_entity.pdbx_description
1 polymer ?
#
loop_
_entity_poly.entity_id
_entity_poly.type
_entity_poly.pdbx_seq_one_letter_code
_entity_poly.pdbx_strand_id
1 'polypeptide(L)'
;METRYGMKDFDNHYAGLLTTSILYHNLVTYPLEAASAPLRFTMGSFNRWILWCIVAFSAFLLDRTGAEVIDLRWVVASDHKLWTPSFSQQVITINDMFPGPLINATTNDIVKVNVFNENGIQQRLNSWQDGVSGTNCAIQPGTNWTYAFVVKDQIGSFSYFPSISYQKLAGGFGPIRVNNRIVINVPFPKPEAEFDLLIGDWVFKDYKVVRLGLGESVDLPDMILMNGKAPYVHSQSIGHESFNVTKGKTYRFRVSNVGTTLSFNFRIQNHKMVLVETEGSYTNQITLDSLDVHVGQSYSVLVTADQDDSDYYIAASPKLLNTTDRSPLVAKGVLHYANSGSAASGDLPTGPNPLDIRFSMNQARSIRWNLTAGAARPNPQGTFNVSNVTLSETIILHGSEANIGGVYRYAVNNVSYLTPATPLKLADYFVNGSGVYKLGDFPIQSVKETATFGVSVVSGIHKGWHEIVFQNDIAWMDSWHLDGYGFYVVGFGEGEWTTGSRSTYNLYDPVVRSTVQVYPKGWTAVYVFLDNPGMWNLRSQHLKNWYLGEELYIRVHDDDPNPAKENAPPENLLLCGIFGEAVAPSSAPEPQPGG
;
A
#
# COMPACT_ATOMS: atom_id res chain seq x y z
N MET A 1 -60.55 -26.43 20.70
CA MET A 1 -59.97 -27.51 21.52
C MET A 1 -58.64 -26.99 22.01
N GLU A 2 -58.57 -26.28 23.15
CA GLU A 2 -58.56 -26.83 24.52
C GLU A 2 -57.62 -28.05 24.60
N THR A 3 -56.57 -28.10 25.44
CA THR A 3 -56.49 -27.59 26.82
C THR A 3 -55.04 -27.39 27.29
N ARG A 4 -54.90 -26.46 28.25
CA ARG A 4 -53.74 -26.09 29.09
C ARG A 4 -53.39 -27.17 30.12
N TYR A 5 -52.15 -27.10 30.65
CA TYR A 5 -51.72 -27.04 32.08
C TYR A 5 -50.16 -27.12 32.07
N GLY A 6 -49.32 -26.31 32.73
CA GLY A 6 -49.47 -25.26 33.74
C GLY A 6 -48.89 -25.68 35.10
N MET A 7 -47.69 -25.20 35.48
CA MET A 7 -47.18 -24.83 36.84
C MET A 7 -45.64 -24.71 36.81
N LYS A 8 -45.00 -23.55 37.06
CA LYS A 8 -44.80 -22.78 38.32
C LYS A 8 -43.95 -23.55 39.35
N ASP A 9 -43.14 -22.97 40.22
CA ASP A 9 -42.49 -21.67 40.48
C ASP A 9 -41.61 -22.03 41.70
N PHE A 10 -40.40 -21.50 41.85
CA PHE A 10 -39.82 -21.31 43.18
C PHE A 10 -39.14 -19.94 43.22
N ASP A 11 -39.69 -19.13 44.10
CA ASP A 11 -39.43 -17.72 44.31
C ASP A 11 -38.85 -17.51 45.73
N ASN A 12 -38.34 -16.30 45.97
CA ASN A 12 -37.93 -15.64 47.22
C ASN A 12 -36.41 -15.55 47.54
N HIS A 13 -35.87 -14.42 48.02
CA HIS A 13 -36.20 -12.98 47.93
C HIS A 13 -35.12 -12.16 48.71
N TYR A 14 -35.22 -10.83 48.58
CA TYR A 14 -34.52 -9.67 49.22
C TYR A 14 -33.55 -8.94 48.27
N ALA A 15 -33.97 -7.90 47.51
CA ALA A 15 -34.27 -6.49 47.88
C ALA A 15 -33.02 -5.70 48.33
N GLY A 16 -32.63 -4.53 47.80
CA GLY A 16 -33.13 -3.66 46.74
C GLY A 16 -32.21 -2.43 46.54
N LEU A 17 -32.51 -1.64 45.49
CA LEU A 17 -32.24 -0.19 45.28
C LEU A 17 -30.79 0.35 45.21
N LEU A 18 -30.35 0.80 44.02
CA LEU A 18 -30.28 2.24 43.64
C LEU A 18 -29.68 2.46 42.24
N THR A 19 -30.36 3.31 41.48
CA THR A 19 -30.04 3.94 40.19
C THR A 19 -28.99 5.05 40.31
N THR A 20 -28.11 5.23 39.31
CA THR A 20 -27.82 6.54 38.65
C THR A 20 -26.88 6.40 37.43
N SER A 21 -27.26 7.06 36.33
CA SER A 21 -26.46 7.43 35.15
C SER A 21 -25.41 8.52 35.47
N ILE A 22 -24.45 8.76 34.55
CA ILE A 22 -23.84 10.07 34.14
C ILE A 22 -22.70 9.74 33.13
N LEU A 23 -22.81 10.03 31.83
CA LEU A 23 -22.47 11.29 31.13
C LEU A 23 -21.05 11.82 31.42
N TYR A 24 -20.13 11.74 30.47
CA TYR A 24 -18.98 12.66 30.42
C TYR A 24 -18.92 13.35 29.07
N HIS A 25 -19.24 14.65 29.10
CA HIS A 25 -19.08 15.61 28.03
C HIS A 25 -18.21 16.74 28.59
N ASN A 26 -17.33 17.26 27.73
CA ASN A 26 -16.74 18.60 27.71
C ASN A 26 -15.99 19.12 28.95
N LEU A 27 -14.68 19.31 28.80
CA LEU A 27 -13.92 20.33 29.53
C LEU A 27 -13.47 21.41 28.55
N VAL A 28 -14.21 22.53 28.58
CA VAL A 28 -13.78 23.84 28.10
C VAL A 28 -12.93 24.47 29.20
N THR A 29 -11.78 25.00 28.82
CA THR A 29 -10.77 25.67 29.66
C THR A 29 -11.12 27.14 29.88
N TYR A 30 -11.09 27.65 31.13
CA TYR A 30 -10.83 29.06 31.50
C TYR A 30 -10.38 29.14 33.00
N PRO A 31 -9.69 30.22 33.43
CA PRO A 31 -8.62 30.15 34.45
C PRO A 31 -9.09 30.33 35.90
N LEU A 32 -8.33 29.74 36.82
CA LEU A 32 -8.47 29.84 38.27
C LEU A 32 -7.80 31.13 38.81
N GLU A 33 -8.60 32.04 39.36
CA GLU A 33 -8.16 32.98 40.39
C GLU A 33 -8.13 32.28 41.76
N ALA A 34 -7.03 32.51 42.49
CA ALA A 34 -6.75 31.88 43.77
C ALA A 34 -7.49 32.56 44.93
N ALA A 35 -8.17 31.77 45.77
CA ALA A 35 -8.54 32.14 47.13
C ALA A 35 -8.18 30.99 48.09
N SER A 36 -7.36 31.33 49.08
CA SER A 36 -6.72 30.45 50.05
C SER A 36 -7.61 30.08 51.24
N ALA A 37 -7.68 28.80 51.60
CA ALA A 37 -7.96 28.33 52.97
C ALA A 37 -7.41 26.90 53.18
N PRO A 38 -6.64 26.60 54.24
CA PRO A 38 -6.06 25.27 54.43
C PRO A 38 -6.94 24.41 55.36
N LEU A 39 -7.43 23.27 54.87
CA LEU A 39 -7.96 22.18 55.69
C LEU A 39 -6.91 21.06 55.77
N ARG A 40 -6.28 20.92 56.94
CA ARG A 40 -5.34 19.84 57.24
C ARG A 40 -6.12 18.54 57.53
N PHE A 41 -6.00 17.55 56.66
CA PHE A 41 -6.34 16.16 56.98
C PHE A 41 -5.03 15.37 57.23
N THR A 42 -4.90 14.81 58.43
CA THR A 42 -3.83 13.87 58.78
C THR A 42 -4.18 12.48 58.23
N MET A 43 -3.50 12.04 57.16
CA MET A 43 -3.61 10.67 56.63
C MET A 43 -2.71 9.70 57.40
N GLY A 44 -3.30 8.65 57.96
CA GLY A 44 -2.59 7.51 58.56
C GLY A 44 -1.83 6.68 57.52
N SER A 45 -0.76 6.01 57.95
CA SER A 45 0.22 5.27 57.13
C SER A 45 -0.38 4.18 56.21
N PHE A 46 -1.58 3.69 56.51
CA PHE A 46 -2.26 2.66 55.71
C PHE A 46 -2.74 3.19 54.33
N ASN A 47 -3.10 4.48 54.24
CA ASN A 47 -3.57 5.10 52.99
C ASN A 47 -2.42 5.38 52.00
N ARG A 48 -1.19 5.53 52.48
CA ARG A 48 -0.02 5.72 51.60
C ARG A 48 0.27 4.47 50.79
N TRP A 49 0.15 3.27 51.37
CA TRP A 49 0.39 2.02 50.66
C TRP A 49 -0.62 1.77 49.54
N ILE A 50 -1.90 2.07 49.77
CA ILE A 50 -2.94 1.96 48.73
C ILE A 50 -2.69 2.97 47.61
N LEU A 51 -2.30 4.21 47.94
CA LEU A 51 -1.95 5.21 46.94
C LEU A 51 -0.72 4.79 46.12
N TRP A 52 0.30 4.21 46.77
CA TRP A 52 1.47 3.64 46.08
C TRP A 52 1.12 2.44 45.21
N CYS A 53 0.22 1.56 45.66
CA CYS A 53 -0.27 0.45 44.85
C CYS A 53 -1.10 0.93 43.67
N ILE A 54 -1.95 1.95 43.83
CA ILE A 54 -2.72 2.54 42.72
C ILE A 54 -1.79 3.25 41.75
N VAL A 55 -0.84 4.07 42.22
CA VAL A 55 0.14 4.75 41.38
C VAL A 55 1.04 3.74 40.66
N ALA A 56 1.52 2.72 41.35
CA ALA A 56 2.31 1.64 40.76
C ALA A 56 1.48 0.82 39.77
N PHE A 57 0.21 0.52 40.06
CA PHE A 57 -0.68 -0.20 39.15
C PHE A 57 -1.06 0.65 37.94
N SER A 58 -1.27 1.96 38.10
CA SER A 58 -1.48 2.89 36.98
C SER A 58 -0.19 3.12 36.18
N ALA A 59 0.99 3.13 36.80
CA ALA A 59 2.27 3.16 36.10
C ALA A 59 2.52 1.83 35.36
N PHE A 60 2.14 0.69 35.94
CA PHE A 60 2.20 -0.64 35.31
C PHE A 60 1.17 -0.80 34.18
N LEU A 61 0.07 -0.05 34.22
CA LEU A 61 -0.92 0.02 33.15
C LEU A 61 -0.50 1.01 32.05
N LEU A 62 0.18 2.11 32.40
CA LEU A 62 0.72 3.08 31.44
C LEU A 62 1.90 2.52 30.64
N ASP A 63 2.67 1.58 31.22
CA ASP A 63 3.78 0.90 30.52
C ASP A 63 3.29 -0.21 29.54
N ARG A 64 1.98 -0.38 29.36
CA ARG A 64 1.38 -1.38 28.45
C ARG A 64 0.83 -0.83 27.14
N THR A 65 0.91 0.47 26.89
CA THR A 65 0.62 1.01 25.54
C THR A 65 1.91 1.00 24.72
N GLY A 66 2.39 -0.19 24.35
CA GLY A 66 3.61 -0.35 23.55
C GLY A 66 3.44 0.03 22.07
N ALA A 67 3.01 1.27 21.82
CA ALA A 67 2.95 1.95 20.53
C ALA A 67 3.86 3.17 20.62
N GLU A 68 4.88 3.25 19.76
CA GLU A 68 5.78 4.39 19.69
C GLU A 68 5.25 5.43 18.68
N VAL A 69 5.54 6.71 18.92
CA VAL A 69 5.29 7.78 17.94
C VAL A 69 6.59 8.02 17.18
N ILE A 70 6.59 7.73 15.88
CA ILE A 70 7.73 7.91 14.99
C ILE A 70 7.55 9.23 14.24
N ASP A 71 8.29 10.26 14.64
CA ASP A 71 8.27 11.58 13.99
C ASP A 71 9.38 11.68 12.92
N LEU A 72 8.97 11.75 11.66
CA LEU A 72 9.85 11.89 10.50
C LEU A 72 9.68 13.26 9.85
N ARG A 73 10.79 13.98 9.69
CA ARG A 73 10.86 15.22 8.91
C ARG A 73 11.44 14.91 7.55
N TRP A 74 10.62 15.03 6.50
CA TRP A 74 11.08 14.87 5.12
C TRP A 74 11.15 16.22 4.42
N VAL A 75 12.23 16.40 3.68
CA VAL A 75 12.43 17.51 2.75
C VAL A 75 12.44 16.91 1.37
N VAL A 76 11.43 17.26 0.59
CA VAL A 76 11.30 16.82 -0.80
C VAL A 76 11.98 17.85 -1.67
N ALA A 77 12.94 17.41 -2.46
CA ALA A 77 13.65 18.27 -3.39
C ALA A 77 13.71 17.62 -4.77
N SER A 78 13.93 18.46 -5.78
CA SER A 78 14.38 17.98 -7.08
C SER A 78 15.88 18.21 -7.17
N ASP A 79 16.65 17.14 -7.32
CA ASP A 79 18.10 17.19 -7.40
C ASP A 79 18.58 16.65 -8.74
N HIS A 80 19.65 17.24 -9.25
CA HIS A 80 20.38 16.79 -10.45
C HIS A 80 21.70 16.07 -10.08
N LYS A 81 22.06 16.03 -8.79
CA LYS A 81 23.34 15.51 -8.29
C LYS A 81 23.30 14.04 -7.87
N LEU A 82 22.13 13.40 -7.82
CA LEU A 82 22.06 11.95 -7.55
C LEU A 82 22.31 11.19 -8.85
N TRP A 83 23.55 10.70 -8.97
CA TRP A 83 24.13 10.11 -10.16
C TRP A 83 23.69 8.67 -10.39
N THR A 84 22.60 8.45 -11.10
CA THR A 84 22.22 7.10 -11.55
C THR A 84 21.43 7.19 -12.87
N PRO A 85 21.90 6.73 -14.05
CA PRO A 85 23.24 6.36 -14.57
C PRO A 85 24.16 7.56 -14.88
N SER A 86 25.25 7.38 -15.67
CA SER A 86 26.33 8.36 -15.96
C SER A 86 25.96 9.72 -16.61
N PHE A 87 24.70 10.13 -16.60
CA PHE A 87 24.22 11.39 -17.16
C PHE A 87 23.29 12.10 -16.16
N SER A 88 23.29 13.43 -16.18
CA SER A 88 22.52 14.26 -15.24
C SER A 88 21.03 14.27 -15.61
N GLN A 89 20.17 13.80 -14.71
CA GLN A 89 18.71 13.86 -14.81
C GLN A 89 18.12 14.42 -13.52
N GLN A 90 16.98 15.12 -13.60
CA GLN A 90 16.26 15.58 -12.41
C GLN A 90 15.59 14.38 -11.72
N VAL A 91 15.93 14.16 -10.45
CA VAL A 91 15.36 13.11 -9.59
C VAL A 91 14.65 13.76 -8.40
N ILE A 92 13.49 13.25 -8.02
CA ILE A 92 12.81 13.63 -6.78
C ILE A 92 13.46 12.86 -5.64
N THR A 93 13.98 13.59 -4.67
CA THR A 93 14.71 13.07 -3.52
C THR A 93 13.95 13.36 -2.24
N ILE A 94 14.19 12.55 -1.24
CA ILE A 94 13.69 12.77 0.12
C ILE A 94 14.88 12.80 1.05
N ASN A 95 15.08 13.93 1.72
CA ASN A 95 16.26 14.20 2.55
C ASN A 95 17.57 13.95 1.77
N ASP A 96 17.62 14.41 0.51
CA ASP A 96 18.75 14.23 -0.41
C ASP A 96 19.09 12.77 -0.73
N MET A 97 18.15 11.84 -0.52
CA MET A 97 18.33 10.42 -0.83
C MET A 97 17.45 9.96 -1.99
N PHE A 98 18.02 9.05 -2.79
CA PHE A 98 17.32 8.26 -3.79
C PHE A 98 17.89 6.83 -3.81
N PRO A 99 17.06 5.79 -3.61
CA PRO A 99 15.67 5.85 -3.12
C PRO A 99 15.55 6.57 -1.77
N GLY A 100 14.34 6.96 -1.40
CA GLY A 100 14.06 7.68 -0.16
C GLY A 100 14.33 6.86 1.12
N PRO A 101 14.29 7.50 2.31
CA PRO A 101 14.53 6.87 3.61
C PRO A 101 13.60 5.70 3.90
N LEU A 102 14.09 4.71 4.62
CA LEU A 102 13.25 3.65 5.19
C LEU A 102 12.32 4.22 6.28
N ILE A 103 11.02 3.97 6.16
CA ILE A 103 10.09 4.02 7.31
C ILE A 103 10.17 2.67 8.01
N ASN A 104 10.69 2.63 9.24
CA ASN A 104 10.80 1.41 10.02
C ASN A 104 9.88 1.48 11.24
N ALA A 105 8.69 0.90 11.13
CA ALA A 105 7.67 0.90 12.18
C ALA A 105 7.44 -0.51 12.72
N THR A 106 6.81 -0.60 13.88
CA THR A 106 6.30 -1.84 14.48
C THR A 106 4.78 -1.79 14.53
N THR A 107 4.11 -2.95 14.42
CA THR A 107 2.66 -3.09 14.64
C THR A 107 2.19 -2.27 15.86
N ASN A 108 1.17 -1.43 15.64
CA ASN A 108 0.55 -0.42 16.51
C ASN A 108 1.27 0.93 16.65
N ASP A 109 2.47 1.12 16.08
CA ASP A 109 3.12 2.42 16.10
C ASP A 109 2.30 3.47 15.32
N ILE A 110 2.49 4.72 15.73
CA ILE A 110 1.92 5.90 15.06
C ILE A 110 3.06 6.55 14.30
N VAL A 111 2.95 6.62 12.98
CA VAL A 111 3.94 7.29 12.15
C VAL A 111 3.42 8.67 11.80
N LYS A 112 4.28 9.68 12.02
CA LYS A 112 4.03 11.07 11.65
C LYS A 112 5.10 11.50 10.66
N VAL A 113 4.73 11.66 9.40
CA VAL A 113 5.67 12.03 8.33
C VAL A 113 5.31 13.39 7.76
N ASN A 114 6.26 14.33 7.81
CA ASN A 114 6.11 15.59 7.12
C ASN A 114 6.45 15.42 5.62
N VAL A 115 5.41 15.11 4.82
CA VAL A 115 5.33 14.96 3.35
C VAL A 115 6.04 13.75 2.68
N PHE A 116 5.34 12.64 2.44
CA PHE A 116 4.96 12.08 1.10
C PHE A 116 3.93 10.93 1.27
N ASN A 117 3.33 10.50 0.15
CA ASN A 117 2.23 9.53 0.07
C ASN A 117 2.66 8.05 0.12
N GLU A 118 1.88 7.17 0.75
CA GLU A 118 2.17 5.74 1.01
C GLU A 118 1.37 4.78 0.12
N ASN A 119 1.85 3.54 -0.06
CA ASN A 119 1.14 2.49 -0.81
C ASN A 119 1.05 1.21 0.02
N GLY A 120 -0.15 0.64 0.13
CA GLY A 120 -0.40 -0.62 0.86
C GLY A 120 -0.60 -0.50 2.38
N ILE A 121 -0.39 0.67 2.98
CA ILE A 121 -0.84 0.94 4.36
C ILE A 121 -2.36 1.13 4.36
N GLN A 122 -3.06 0.45 5.26
CA GLN A 122 -4.52 0.37 5.29
C GLN A 122 -5.19 1.64 5.83
N GLN A 123 -4.41 2.58 6.37
CA GLN A 123 -4.91 3.87 6.87
C GLN A 123 -6.19 3.71 7.73
N ARG A 124 -6.17 2.77 8.67
CA ARG A 124 -7.37 2.33 9.41
C ARG A 124 -8.09 3.51 10.03
N LEU A 125 -9.39 3.63 9.72
CA LEU A 125 -10.30 4.71 10.13
C LEU A 125 -9.95 6.09 9.57
N ASN A 126 -9.01 6.22 8.63
CA ASN A 126 -8.42 7.52 8.30
C ASN A 126 -8.05 7.70 6.82
N SER A 127 -9.08 7.72 5.96
CA SER A 127 -8.90 8.01 4.52
C SER A 127 -8.31 9.41 4.24
N TRP A 128 -8.27 10.32 5.22
CA TRP A 128 -7.62 11.63 5.12
C TRP A 128 -6.09 11.57 5.03
N GLN A 129 -5.49 10.42 5.32
CA GLN A 129 -4.03 10.21 5.32
C GLN A 129 -3.56 9.41 4.11
N ASP A 130 -4.46 9.14 3.18
CA ASP A 130 -4.25 8.26 2.02
C ASP A 130 -3.46 8.93 0.89
N GLY A 131 -3.45 10.27 0.82
CA GLY A 131 -2.48 11.03 0.03
C GLY A 131 -2.61 10.91 -1.50
N VAL A 132 -3.75 10.47 -2.03
CA VAL A 132 -4.07 10.48 -3.47
C VAL A 132 -4.98 11.65 -3.85
N SER A 133 -5.08 11.95 -5.15
CA SER A 133 -5.79 13.14 -5.64
C SER A 133 -7.30 13.15 -5.30
N GLY A 134 -7.92 11.98 -5.14
CA GLY A 134 -9.32 11.88 -4.73
C GLY A 134 -9.54 12.02 -3.22
N THR A 135 -8.52 11.89 -2.38
CA THR A 135 -8.64 12.00 -0.92
C THR A 135 -8.07 13.30 -0.37
N ASN A 136 -6.99 13.82 -0.98
CA ASN A 136 -6.25 14.96 -0.48
C ASN A 136 -6.01 16.04 -1.55
N CYS A 137 -5.99 17.30 -1.12
CA CYS A 137 -5.44 18.38 -1.94
C CYS A 137 -3.91 18.25 -2.05
N ALA A 138 -3.36 18.64 -3.20
CA ALA A 138 -1.91 18.63 -3.40
C ALA A 138 -1.21 19.65 -2.49
N ILE A 139 -0.12 19.20 -1.85
CA ILE A 139 0.75 20.04 -1.00
C ILE A 139 1.49 21.02 -1.92
N GLN A 140 1.30 22.32 -1.70
CA GLN A 140 1.87 23.36 -2.55
C GLN A 140 3.36 23.57 -2.26
N PRO A 141 4.18 23.97 -3.27
CA PRO A 141 5.58 24.32 -3.03
C PRO A 141 5.73 25.36 -1.91
N GLY A 142 6.68 25.13 -1.01
CA GLY A 142 6.93 26.01 0.14
C GLY A 142 5.97 25.82 1.33
N THR A 143 4.97 24.94 1.21
CA THR A 143 4.07 24.54 2.31
C THR A 143 4.46 23.17 2.87
N ASN A 144 3.87 22.80 4.01
CA ASN A 144 4.10 21.51 4.65
C ASN A 144 2.78 20.82 5.00
N TRP A 145 2.85 19.50 5.18
CA TRP A 145 1.74 18.69 5.63
C TRP A 145 2.27 17.48 6.38
N THR A 146 1.69 17.21 7.54
CA THR A 146 2.03 16.03 8.33
C THR A 146 0.97 14.96 8.09
N TYR A 147 1.38 13.86 7.49
CA TYR A 147 0.62 12.61 7.51
C TYR A 147 0.76 11.97 8.88
N ALA A 148 -0.34 11.55 9.50
CA ALA A 148 -0.35 10.93 10.81
C ALA A 148 -1.27 9.70 10.79
N PHE A 149 -0.67 8.52 10.80
CA PHE A 149 -1.39 7.26 10.65
C PHE A 149 -0.88 6.17 11.56
N VAL A 150 -1.70 5.14 11.73
CA VAL A 150 -1.41 4.00 12.61
C VAL A 150 -1.28 2.76 11.75
N VAL A 151 -0.11 2.11 11.81
CA VAL A 151 0.12 0.84 11.06
C VAL A 151 -0.64 -0.34 11.66
N LYS A 152 -1.19 -0.15 12.87
CA LYS A 152 -2.12 -1.05 13.58
C LYS A 152 -1.65 -2.50 13.49
N ASP A 153 -2.45 -3.40 12.94
CA ASP A 153 -2.22 -4.84 12.86
C ASP A 153 -1.41 -5.27 11.64
N GLN A 154 -1.02 -4.35 10.74
CA GLN A 154 -0.18 -4.67 9.61
C GLN A 154 1.23 -5.08 10.05
N ILE A 155 1.86 -5.87 9.18
CA ILE A 155 3.26 -6.26 9.17
C ILE A 155 3.71 -6.26 7.71
N GLY A 156 4.98 -6.54 7.46
CA GLY A 156 5.47 -6.87 6.14
C GLY A 156 6.28 -5.75 5.50
N SER A 157 6.26 -5.74 4.17
CA SER A 157 7.08 -4.87 3.34
C SER A 157 6.17 -4.09 2.40
N PHE A 158 6.28 -2.77 2.41
CA PHE A 158 5.52 -1.86 1.55
C PHE A 158 6.45 -0.77 0.99
N SER A 159 5.90 0.16 0.23
CA SER A 159 6.64 1.31 -0.28
C SER A 159 5.76 2.56 -0.27
N TYR A 160 6.40 3.72 -0.32
CA TYR A 160 5.73 5.01 -0.52
C TYR A 160 6.23 5.62 -1.83
N PHE A 161 5.44 6.49 -2.47
CA PHE A 161 5.80 7.16 -3.72
C PHE A 161 4.89 8.37 -4.02
N PRO A 162 5.25 9.24 -4.98
CA PRO A 162 4.38 10.30 -5.45
C PRO A 162 3.14 9.86 -6.23
N SER A 163 1.96 10.28 -5.78
CA SER A 163 0.67 9.97 -6.41
C SER A 163 0.17 10.98 -7.44
N ILE A 164 0.87 12.12 -7.62
CA ILE A 164 0.38 13.21 -8.46
C ILE A 164 1.31 13.51 -9.63
N SER A 165 0.75 14.10 -10.69
CA SER A 165 1.52 14.75 -11.76
C SER A 165 2.57 13.87 -12.46
N TYR A 166 2.40 12.55 -12.44
CA TYR A 166 3.35 11.58 -13.00
C TYR A 166 4.73 11.59 -12.30
N GLN A 167 4.81 12.12 -11.08
CA GLN A 167 6.06 12.34 -10.35
C GLN A 167 6.78 11.04 -9.95
N LYS A 168 6.05 9.92 -9.77
CA LYS A 168 6.65 8.61 -9.44
C LYS A 168 7.74 8.19 -10.44
N LEU A 169 7.60 8.58 -11.72
CA LEU A 169 8.61 8.30 -12.74
C LEU A 169 9.97 8.94 -12.43
N ALA A 170 9.98 10.08 -11.72
CA ALA A 170 11.19 10.80 -11.35
C ALA A 170 11.79 10.34 -10.01
N GLY A 171 11.29 9.26 -9.40
CA GLY A 171 11.73 8.81 -8.08
C GLY A 171 10.79 9.23 -6.95
N GLY A 172 11.35 9.70 -5.84
CA GLY A 172 10.58 10.05 -4.64
C GLY A 172 9.93 8.86 -3.93
N PHE A 173 10.37 7.64 -4.24
CA PHE A 173 9.89 6.41 -3.63
C PHE A 173 10.89 5.82 -2.64
N GLY A 174 10.40 5.07 -1.67
CA GLY A 174 11.25 4.38 -0.69
C GLY A 174 10.51 3.27 0.06
N PRO A 175 11.22 2.50 0.90
CA PRO A 175 10.67 1.32 1.54
C PRO A 175 9.93 1.67 2.84
N ILE A 176 8.92 0.87 3.16
CA ILE A 176 8.26 0.82 4.47
C ILE A 176 8.41 -0.61 5.01
N ARG A 177 8.94 -0.73 6.22
CA ARG A 177 8.95 -1.97 7.01
C ARG A 177 7.99 -1.83 8.16
N VAL A 178 7.05 -2.77 8.26
CA VAL A 178 6.21 -2.93 9.45
C VAL A 178 6.57 -4.24 10.13
N ASN A 179 7.19 -4.14 11.32
CA ASN A 179 7.71 -5.28 12.05
C ASN A 179 6.67 -5.86 13.01
N ASN A 180 6.84 -7.14 13.34
CA ASN A 180 6.16 -7.73 14.48
C ASN A 180 6.63 -7.05 15.77
N ARG A 181 5.72 -6.96 16.75
CA ARG A 181 6.11 -6.66 18.13
C ARG A 181 7.10 -7.72 18.62
N ILE A 182 8.07 -7.33 19.44
CA ILE A 182 9.13 -8.22 19.95
C ILE A 182 8.60 -9.49 20.64
N VAL A 183 7.39 -9.42 21.21
CA VAL A 183 6.70 -10.54 21.88
C VAL A 183 6.01 -11.51 20.91
N ILE A 184 5.97 -11.21 19.61
CA ILE A 184 5.33 -12.02 18.57
C ILE A 184 6.44 -12.55 17.65
N ASN A 185 6.67 -13.86 17.72
CA ASN A 185 7.63 -14.51 16.84
C ASN A 185 7.15 -14.50 15.38
N VAL A 186 8.08 -14.28 14.46
CA VAL A 186 7.89 -14.53 13.04
C VAL A 186 7.75 -16.05 12.79
N PRO A 187 7.01 -16.50 11.76
CA PRO A 187 6.77 -17.92 11.48
C PRO A 187 7.96 -18.59 10.74
N PHE A 188 9.17 -18.08 10.92
CA PHE A 188 10.41 -18.58 10.34
C PHE A 188 11.60 -18.25 11.25
N PRO A 189 12.75 -18.95 11.12
CA PRO A 189 13.95 -18.63 11.90
C PRO A 189 14.39 -17.18 11.72
N LYS A 190 14.89 -16.55 12.78
CA LYS A 190 15.40 -15.18 12.72
C LYS A 190 16.57 -15.10 11.72
N PRO A 191 16.48 -14.24 10.68
CA PRO A 191 17.59 -14.05 9.75
C PRO A 191 18.74 -13.28 10.42
N GLU A 192 19.94 -13.40 9.85
CA GLU A 192 21.14 -12.65 10.25
C GLU A 192 20.95 -11.15 10.00
N ALA A 193 20.43 -10.78 8.83
CA ALA A 193 20.08 -9.41 8.49
C ALA A 193 18.92 -9.35 7.48
N GLU A 194 18.36 -8.15 7.30
CA GLU A 194 17.29 -7.87 6.35
C GLU A 194 17.70 -6.76 5.38
N PHE A 195 17.46 -6.98 4.08
CA PHE A 195 17.77 -6.05 3.00
C PHE A 195 16.47 -5.56 2.34
N ASP A 196 16.34 -4.25 2.14
CA ASP A 196 15.33 -3.70 1.24
C ASP A 196 15.89 -3.68 -0.17
N LEU A 197 15.16 -4.27 -1.11
CA LEU A 197 15.53 -4.31 -2.52
C LEU A 197 14.39 -3.74 -3.34
N LEU A 198 14.50 -2.46 -3.68
CA LEU A 198 13.59 -1.75 -4.56
C LEU A 198 14.08 -1.90 -5.99
N ILE A 199 13.29 -2.56 -6.83
CA ILE A 199 13.58 -2.76 -8.25
C ILE A 199 12.55 -2.00 -9.05
N GLY A 200 12.98 -1.19 -10.01
CA GLY A 200 12.07 -0.39 -10.82
C GLY A 200 12.66 -0.04 -12.18
N ASP A 201 11.81 0.01 -13.19
CA ASP A 201 12.16 0.55 -14.48
C ASP A 201 12.42 2.07 -14.42
N TRP A 202 13.31 2.55 -15.29
CA TRP A 202 13.78 3.93 -15.33
C TRP A 202 13.80 4.46 -16.76
N VAL A 203 13.41 5.73 -16.91
CA VAL A 203 13.36 6.45 -18.18
C VAL A 203 14.29 7.66 -18.09
N PHE A 204 15.10 7.87 -19.12
CA PHE A 204 16.13 8.92 -19.15
C PHE A 204 15.54 10.31 -19.47
N LYS A 205 14.37 10.33 -20.10
CA LYS A 205 13.61 11.56 -20.37
C LYS A 205 13.01 12.09 -19.05
N ASP A 206 12.98 13.41 -18.92
CA ASP A 206 12.29 14.08 -17.81
C ASP A 206 10.81 13.68 -17.76
N TYR A 207 10.30 13.41 -16.56
CA TYR A 207 8.92 12.93 -16.38
C TYR A 207 7.87 13.90 -16.94
N LYS A 208 8.14 15.22 -16.98
CA LYS A 208 7.25 16.23 -17.58
C LYS A 208 7.17 16.06 -19.09
N VAL A 209 8.30 15.71 -19.73
CA VAL A 209 8.36 15.45 -21.18
C VAL A 209 7.60 14.16 -21.50
N VAL A 210 7.87 13.09 -20.74
CA VAL A 210 7.14 11.82 -20.91
C VAL A 210 5.64 12.02 -20.72
N ARG A 211 5.24 12.76 -19.67
CA ARG A 211 3.84 13.09 -19.37
C ARG A 211 3.12 13.80 -20.52
N LEU A 212 3.81 14.71 -21.23
CA LEU A 212 3.23 15.43 -22.37
C LEU A 212 2.99 14.52 -23.58
N GLY A 213 3.71 13.39 -23.69
CA GLY A 213 3.65 12.47 -24.84
C GLY A 213 2.88 11.16 -24.61
N LEU A 214 2.18 10.98 -23.47
CA LEU A 214 1.56 9.69 -23.09
C LEU A 214 0.50 9.15 -24.07
N GLY A 215 0.06 9.94 -25.05
CA GLY A 215 -0.87 9.54 -26.11
C GLY A 215 -0.25 9.20 -27.47
N GLU A 216 1.06 9.35 -27.66
CA GLU A 216 1.71 9.25 -28.99
C GLU A 216 2.45 7.93 -29.21
N SER A 217 3.03 7.31 -28.17
CA SER A 217 3.69 5.99 -28.24
C SER A 217 3.71 5.27 -26.89
N VAL A 218 4.00 3.97 -26.92
CA VAL A 218 4.46 3.21 -25.75
C VAL A 218 5.98 3.19 -25.80
N ASP A 219 6.62 4.15 -25.15
CA ASP A 219 8.06 4.11 -24.97
C ASP A 219 8.36 3.04 -23.90
N LEU A 220 9.11 2.00 -24.28
CA LEU A 220 9.69 1.08 -23.31
C LEU A 220 10.65 1.87 -22.40
N PRO A 221 10.76 1.51 -21.11
CA PRO A 221 11.79 2.07 -20.26
C PRO A 221 13.19 1.83 -20.80
N ASP A 222 14.15 2.69 -20.40
CA ASP A 222 15.53 2.63 -20.86
C ASP A 222 16.36 1.61 -20.05
N MET A 223 16.02 1.40 -18.78
CA MET A 223 16.81 0.59 -17.84
C MET A 223 15.95 0.03 -16.70
N ILE A 224 16.42 -1.02 -16.02
CA ILE A 224 15.90 -1.42 -14.69
C ILE A 224 17.00 -1.19 -13.64
N LEU A 225 16.64 -0.53 -12.55
CA LEU A 225 17.53 -0.19 -11.43
C LEU A 225 17.29 -1.11 -10.23
N MET A 226 18.35 -1.37 -9.45
CA MET A 226 18.25 -1.97 -8.11
C MET A 226 18.69 -0.95 -7.07
N ASN A 227 17.81 -0.59 -6.14
CA ASN A 227 18.03 0.46 -5.13
C ASN A 227 18.56 1.76 -5.77
N GLY A 228 17.94 2.15 -6.89
CA GLY A 228 18.34 3.32 -7.68
C GLY A 228 19.61 3.14 -8.52
N LYS A 229 20.38 2.06 -8.37
CA LYS A 229 21.65 1.86 -9.06
C LYS A 229 21.49 1.12 -10.38
N ALA A 230 22.30 1.51 -11.35
CA ALA A 230 22.36 0.88 -12.67
C ALA A 230 22.90 -0.56 -12.61
N PRO A 231 22.60 -1.42 -13.61
CA PRO A 231 23.06 -2.80 -13.63
C PRO A 231 24.59 -2.94 -13.53
N TYR A 232 25.04 -3.94 -12.77
CA TYR A 232 26.47 -4.27 -12.65
C TYR A 232 27.14 -4.54 -14.01
N VAL A 233 28.35 -4.01 -14.19
CA VAL A 233 29.16 -4.05 -15.43
C VAL A 233 28.46 -3.39 -16.63
N HIS A 234 27.51 -2.48 -16.41
CA HIS A 234 26.96 -1.64 -17.47
C HIS A 234 27.83 -0.40 -17.71
N SER A 235 27.98 0.04 -18.97
CA SER A 235 28.85 1.17 -19.34
C SER A 235 28.47 2.49 -18.68
N GLN A 236 27.20 2.65 -18.32
CA GLN A 236 26.68 3.86 -17.64
C GLN A 236 26.61 3.71 -16.10
N SER A 237 27.13 2.63 -15.52
CA SER A 237 27.10 2.40 -14.08
C SER A 237 28.19 3.22 -13.36
N ILE A 238 27.77 4.12 -12.46
CA ILE A 238 28.68 4.81 -11.51
C ILE A 238 28.85 3.98 -10.23
N GLY A 239 27.86 3.13 -9.94
CA GLY A 239 27.87 2.14 -8.87
C GLY A 239 26.81 1.08 -9.14
N HIS A 240 26.87 -0.02 -8.40
CA HIS A 240 25.94 -1.13 -8.50
C HIS A 240 25.47 -1.56 -7.12
N GLU A 241 24.36 -2.29 -7.08
CA GLU A 241 23.86 -2.84 -5.82
C GLU A 241 24.64 -4.10 -5.44
N SER A 242 25.10 -4.15 -4.18
CA SER A 242 25.83 -5.27 -3.63
C SER A 242 25.38 -5.54 -2.20
N PHE A 243 25.13 -6.81 -1.87
CA PHE A 243 24.72 -7.26 -0.54
C PHE A 243 25.78 -8.17 0.07
N ASN A 244 26.29 -7.78 1.23
CA ASN A 244 27.33 -8.54 1.93
C ASN A 244 26.70 -9.67 2.76
N VAL A 245 27.17 -10.90 2.54
CA VAL A 245 26.71 -12.10 3.24
C VAL A 245 27.86 -12.92 3.80
N THR A 246 27.61 -13.64 4.89
CA THR A 246 28.54 -14.58 5.52
C THR A 246 28.08 -15.99 5.23
N LYS A 247 28.99 -16.84 4.77
CA LYS A 247 28.71 -18.25 4.47
C LYS A 247 28.02 -18.95 5.65
N GLY A 248 26.98 -19.73 5.35
CA GLY A 248 26.15 -20.46 6.30
C GLY A 248 25.07 -19.63 7.01
N LYS A 249 24.99 -18.31 6.77
CA LYS A 249 23.95 -17.44 7.36
C LYS A 249 22.76 -17.26 6.41
N THR A 250 21.59 -16.96 6.97
CA THR A 250 20.35 -16.72 6.22
C THR A 250 19.95 -15.26 6.32
N TYR A 251 19.57 -14.67 5.19
CA TYR A 251 19.21 -13.25 5.06
C TYR A 251 17.79 -13.12 4.52
N ARG A 252 17.08 -12.06 4.92
CA ARG A 252 15.75 -11.74 4.37
C ARG A 252 15.86 -10.63 3.34
N PHE A 253 15.48 -10.91 2.10
CA PHE A 253 15.36 -9.90 1.04
C PHE A 253 13.90 -9.47 0.92
N ARG A 254 13.64 -8.17 1.11
CA ARG A 254 12.33 -7.53 0.94
C ARG A 254 12.30 -6.88 -0.45
N VAL A 255 11.85 -7.66 -1.43
CA VAL A 255 11.87 -7.30 -2.85
C VAL A 255 10.57 -6.59 -3.19
N SER A 256 10.66 -5.34 -3.65
CA SER A 256 9.51 -4.53 -4.03
C SER A 256 9.66 -4.02 -5.46
N ASN A 257 8.62 -4.15 -6.27
CA ASN A 257 8.59 -3.54 -7.60
C ASN A 257 8.03 -2.11 -7.50
N VAL A 258 8.94 -1.15 -7.49
CA VAL A 258 8.65 0.30 -7.44
C VAL A 258 8.62 0.93 -8.84
N GLY A 259 8.70 0.11 -9.88
CA GLY A 259 8.65 0.53 -11.27
C GLY A 259 7.33 1.18 -11.67
N THR A 260 7.27 1.58 -12.93
CA THR A 260 6.11 2.24 -13.53
C THR A 260 5.43 1.41 -14.60
N THR A 261 6.15 0.43 -15.17
CA THR A 261 5.71 -0.30 -16.37
C THR A 261 6.05 -1.79 -16.33
N LEU A 262 7.24 -2.18 -15.86
CA LEU A 262 7.74 -3.54 -16.07
C LEU A 262 7.57 -4.42 -14.82
N SER A 263 6.88 -5.54 -14.99
CA SER A 263 7.02 -6.69 -14.09
C SER A 263 8.35 -7.41 -14.37
N PHE A 264 8.93 -8.08 -13.38
CA PHE A 264 10.20 -8.79 -13.55
C PHE A 264 10.21 -10.17 -12.88
N ASN A 265 11.13 -11.03 -13.33
CA ASN A 265 11.49 -12.29 -12.68
C ASN A 265 12.83 -12.12 -11.94
N PHE A 266 12.79 -12.24 -10.62
CA PHE A 266 13.91 -12.11 -9.69
C PHE A 266 14.56 -13.45 -9.38
N ARG A 267 15.89 -13.47 -9.27
CA ARG A 267 16.70 -14.68 -9.04
C ARG A 267 18.09 -14.33 -8.53
N ILE A 268 18.71 -15.29 -7.85
CA ILE A 268 20.08 -15.20 -7.33
C ILE A 268 20.86 -16.41 -7.82
N GLN A 269 22.01 -16.19 -8.43
CA GLN A 269 22.84 -17.24 -9.04
C GLN A 269 23.20 -18.30 -8.01
N ASN A 270 22.88 -19.57 -8.31
CA ASN A 270 23.11 -20.74 -7.47
C ASN A 270 22.44 -20.73 -6.08
N HIS A 271 21.50 -19.82 -5.81
CA HIS A 271 20.80 -19.75 -4.53
C HIS A 271 19.31 -19.98 -4.70
N LYS A 272 18.74 -20.77 -3.80
CA LYS A 272 17.29 -20.91 -3.68
C LYS A 272 16.73 -19.84 -2.73
N MET A 273 15.46 -19.52 -2.93
CA MET A 273 14.73 -18.52 -2.16
C MET A 273 13.54 -19.18 -1.47
N VAL A 274 13.40 -19.01 -0.15
CA VAL A 274 12.18 -19.45 0.56
C VAL A 274 11.24 -18.27 0.68
N LEU A 275 10.08 -18.31 0.01
CA LEU A 275 9.07 -17.26 0.11
C LEU A 275 8.38 -17.32 1.48
N VAL A 276 8.40 -16.21 2.21
CA VAL A 276 7.87 -16.15 3.58
C VAL A 276 6.81 -15.08 3.81
N GLU A 277 6.75 -14.02 2.99
CA GLU A 277 5.77 -12.95 3.14
C GLU A 277 5.47 -12.26 1.80
N THR A 278 4.25 -11.74 1.64
CA THR A 278 3.86 -10.81 0.57
C THR A 278 2.87 -9.79 1.08
N GLU A 279 3.15 -8.50 0.86
CA GLU A 279 2.28 -7.35 1.17
C GLU A 279 1.56 -7.43 2.54
N GLY A 280 2.30 -7.87 3.56
CA GLY A 280 1.84 -7.98 4.94
C GLY A 280 1.24 -9.32 5.36
N SER A 281 1.42 -10.33 4.54
CA SER A 281 0.82 -11.65 4.71
C SER A 281 1.88 -12.73 4.74
N TYR A 282 1.96 -13.47 5.85
CA TYR A 282 2.83 -14.65 5.91
C TYR A 282 2.30 -15.76 5.01
N THR A 283 3.18 -16.31 4.19
CA THR A 283 2.83 -17.33 3.22
C THR A 283 3.15 -18.72 3.75
N ASN A 284 2.45 -19.74 3.25
CA ASN A 284 2.96 -21.11 3.33
C ASN A 284 4.31 -21.14 2.63
N GLN A 285 5.35 -21.56 3.36
CA GLN A 285 6.72 -21.42 2.87
C GLN A 285 6.94 -22.36 1.69
N ILE A 286 7.30 -21.77 0.55
CA ILE A 286 7.66 -22.49 -0.67
C ILE A 286 9.07 -22.09 -1.10
N THR A 287 9.84 -23.08 -1.54
CA THR A 287 11.18 -22.85 -2.07
C THR A 287 11.09 -22.60 -3.57
N LEU A 288 11.70 -21.51 -4.04
CA LEU A 288 11.65 -21.01 -5.40
C LEU A 288 13.06 -20.83 -5.94
N ASP A 289 13.26 -21.18 -7.21
CA ASP A 289 14.48 -20.84 -7.95
C ASP A 289 14.38 -19.43 -8.57
N SER A 290 13.16 -18.93 -8.81
CA SER A 290 12.90 -17.57 -9.27
C SER A 290 11.52 -17.07 -8.81
N LEU A 291 11.32 -15.75 -8.81
CA LEU A 291 10.10 -15.09 -8.34
C LEU A 291 9.65 -14.00 -9.32
N ASP A 292 8.44 -14.12 -9.87
CA ASP A 292 7.80 -13.04 -10.63
C ASP A 292 7.23 -12.00 -9.64
N VAL A 293 7.59 -10.73 -9.87
CA VAL A 293 7.14 -9.58 -9.06
C VAL A 293 6.54 -8.52 -9.98
N HIS A 294 5.26 -8.22 -9.76
CA HIS A 294 4.50 -7.29 -10.59
C HIS A 294 4.49 -5.88 -10.01
N VAL A 295 4.16 -4.88 -10.84
CA VAL A 295 4.27 -3.46 -10.47
C VAL A 295 3.43 -3.17 -9.21
N GLY A 296 4.05 -2.58 -8.19
CA GLY A 296 3.42 -2.28 -6.89
C GLY A 296 3.47 -3.42 -5.87
N GLN A 297 3.84 -4.64 -6.26
CA GLN A 297 3.93 -5.78 -5.35
C GLN A 297 5.21 -5.78 -4.52
N SER A 298 5.12 -6.37 -3.33
CA SER A 298 6.25 -6.60 -2.43
C SER A 298 6.24 -8.04 -1.89
N TYR A 299 7.42 -8.65 -1.81
CA TYR A 299 7.63 -9.99 -1.27
C TYR A 299 8.83 -10.02 -0.33
N SER A 300 8.82 -10.94 0.64
CA SER A 300 10.02 -11.32 1.38
C SER A 300 10.43 -12.74 1.08
N VAL A 301 11.70 -12.92 0.76
CA VAL A 301 12.33 -14.24 0.61
C VAL A 301 13.50 -14.42 1.58
N LEU A 302 13.67 -15.62 2.11
CA LEU A 302 14.87 -16.02 2.85
C LEU A 302 15.88 -16.65 1.89
N VAL A 303 17.14 -16.23 2.01
CA VAL A 303 18.25 -16.71 1.19
C VAL A 303 19.38 -17.12 2.13
N THR A 304 19.77 -18.38 2.06
CA THR A 304 20.91 -18.90 2.81
C THR A 304 22.16 -18.80 1.95
N ALA A 305 23.22 -18.21 2.49
CA ALA A 305 24.53 -18.12 1.84
C ALA A 305 25.26 -19.47 1.93
N ASP A 306 24.77 -20.48 1.20
CA ASP A 306 25.20 -21.88 1.28
C ASP A 306 26.22 -22.29 0.21
N GLN A 307 26.68 -21.35 -0.62
CA GLN A 307 27.62 -21.60 -1.70
C GLN A 307 29.09 -21.40 -1.26
N ASP A 308 30.02 -21.58 -2.20
CA ASP A 308 31.44 -21.28 -1.98
C ASP A 308 31.69 -19.79 -1.74
N ASP A 309 32.79 -19.45 -1.08
CA ASP A 309 33.16 -18.05 -0.81
C ASP A 309 33.57 -17.35 -2.13
N SER A 310 32.57 -16.92 -2.88
CA SER A 310 32.66 -16.19 -4.16
C SER A 310 31.51 -15.19 -4.26
N ASP A 311 31.62 -14.25 -5.18
CA ASP A 311 30.51 -13.36 -5.52
C ASP A 311 29.56 -14.03 -6.51
N TYR A 312 28.25 -13.76 -6.34
CA TYR A 312 27.18 -14.32 -7.17
C TYR A 312 26.32 -13.22 -7.77
N TYR A 313 25.81 -13.41 -8.98
CA TYR A 313 24.88 -12.45 -9.58
C TYR A 313 23.50 -12.49 -8.92
N ILE A 314 22.95 -11.30 -8.66
CA ILE A 314 21.52 -11.09 -8.44
C ILE A 314 20.95 -10.53 -9.73
N ALA A 315 19.88 -11.11 -10.26
CA ALA A 315 19.30 -10.68 -11.53
C ALA A 315 17.78 -10.46 -11.43
N ALA A 316 17.30 -9.43 -12.12
CA ALA A 316 15.88 -9.23 -12.40
C ALA A 316 15.70 -8.92 -13.89
N SER A 317 14.97 -9.79 -14.61
CA SER A 317 14.70 -9.63 -16.05
C SER A 317 13.22 -9.35 -16.30
N PRO A 318 12.84 -8.56 -17.31
CA PRO A 318 11.47 -8.17 -17.52
C PRO A 318 10.60 -9.35 -17.96
N LYS A 319 9.33 -9.32 -17.54
CA LYS A 319 8.27 -10.21 -18.06
C LYS A 319 7.64 -9.61 -19.30
N LEU A 320 7.09 -10.46 -20.16
CA LEU A 320 6.47 -10.08 -21.44
C LEU A 320 7.40 -9.33 -22.41
N LEU A 321 8.72 -9.46 -22.22
CA LEU A 321 9.72 -8.85 -23.08
C LEU A 321 10.92 -9.79 -23.23
N ASN A 322 11.36 -10.02 -24.47
CA ASN A 322 12.57 -10.77 -24.76
C ASN A 322 13.79 -9.84 -24.67
N THR A 323 14.74 -10.18 -23.82
CA THR A 323 15.99 -9.42 -23.63
C THR A 323 17.19 -10.36 -23.63
N THR A 324 18.36 -9.84 -23.96
CA THR A 324 19.65 -10.51 -23.71
C THR A 324 20.20 -10.09 -22.35
N ASP A 325 21.10 -10.88 -21.77
CA ASP A 325 21.75 -10.59 -20.48
C ASP A 325 22.57 -9.28 -20.47
N ARG A 326 22.88 -8.76 -21.65
CA ARG A 326 23.59 -7.47 -21.84
C ARG A 326 22.65 -6.27 -21.88
N SER A 327 21.33 -6.51 -21.96
CA SER A 327 20.34 -5.44 -22.02
C SER A 327 20.35 -4.60 -20.73
N PRO A 328 20.24 -3.27 -20.80
CA PRO A 328 20.04 -2.42 -19.62
C PRO A 328 18.72 -2.70 -18.89
N LEU A 329 17.78 -3.38 -19.57
CA LEU A 329 16.54 -3.85 -18.97
C LEU A 329 16.71 -5.11 -18.12
N VAL A 330 17.89 -5.72 -18.09
CA VAL A 330 18.20 -6.79 -17.13
C VAL A 330 18.98 -6.17 -15.98
N ALA A 331 18.31 -5.96 -14.85
CA ALA A 331 18.96 -5.46 -13.65
C ALA A 331 19.90 -6.50 -13.07
N LYS A 332 21.09 -6.05 -12.66
CA LYS A 332 22.17 -6.89 -12.14
C LYS A 332 22.74 -6.28 -10.86
N GLY A 333 22.72 -7.04 -9.79
CA GLY A 333 23.42 -6.76 -8.54
C GLY A 333 24.38 -7.89 -8.18
N VAL A 334 25.05 -7.74 -7.03
CA VAL A 334 26.04 -8.72 -6.54
C VAL A 334 25.64 -9.19 -5.14
N LEU A 335 25.70 -10.50 -4.92
CA LEU A 335 25.70 -11.09 -3.59
C LEU A 335 27.17 -11.37 -3.23
N HIS A 336 27.75 -10.53 -2.39
CA HIS A 336 29.17 -10.57 -2.04
C HIS A 336 29.37 -11.41 -0.78
N TYR A 337 30.10 -12.53 -0.89
CA TYR A 337 30.48 -13.33 0.26
C TYR A 337 31.66 -12.67 0.99
N ALA A 338 31.60 -12.59 2.32
CA ALA A 338 32.57 -11.83 3.13
C ALA A 338 34.04 -12.27 2.94
N ASN A 339 34.28 -13.54 2.59
CA ASN A 339 35.62 -14.08 2.33
C ASN A 339 35.90 -14.28 0.82
N SER A 340 35.06 -13.70 -0.05
CA SER A 340 35.20 -13.81 -1.50
C SER A 340 36.47 -13.13 -1.98
N GLY A 341 37.26 -13.86 -2.77
CA GLY A 341 38.42 -13.34 -3.49
C GLY A 341 38.15 -13.08 -4.98
N SER A 342 36.94 -13.35 -5.46
CA SER A 342 36.59 -13.34 -6.88
C SER A 342 35.28 -12.61 -7.15
N ALA A 343 35.29 -11.76 -8.17
CA ALA A 343 34.09 -11.11 -8.67
C ALA A 343 33.10 -12.11 -9.28
N ALA A 344 31.82 -11.74 -9.31
CA ALA A 344 30.77 -12.57 -9.90
C ALA A 344 31.11 -12.89 -11.36
N SER A 345 30.99 -14.17 -11.73
CA SER A 345 31.40 -14.68 -13.03
C SER A 345 30.44 -15.76 -13.54
N GLY A 346 30.62 -16.17 -14.80
CA GLY A 346 29.71 -17.08 -15.50
C GLY A 346 28.46 -16.39 -16.03
N ASP A 347 27.52 -17.21 -16.48
CA ASP A 347 26.23 -16.74 -17.03
C ASP A 347 25.29 -16.28 -15.91
N LEU A 348 24.38 -15.36 -16.24
CA LEU A 348 23.29 -15.02 -15.32
C LEU A 348 22.45 -16.28 -15.05
N PRO A 349 21.85 -16.40 -13.85
CA PRO A 349 20.95 -17.51 -13.58
C PRO A 349 19.84 -17.56 -14.64
N THR A 350 19.52 -18.75 -15.14
CA THR A 350 18.47 -18.91 -16.16
C THR A 350 17.09 -18.72 -15.52
N GLY A 351 16.28 -17.83 -16.09
CA GLY A 351 14.89 -17.63 -15.69
C GLY A 351 13.90 -18.45 -16.53
N PRO A 352 12.61 -18.50 -16.13
CA PRO A 352 11.54 -19.01 -17.00
C PRO A 352 11.46 -18.17 -18.29
N ASN A 353 10.83 -18.71 -19.32
CA ASN A 353 10.53 -17.93 -20.53
C ASN A 353 9.74 -16.67 -20.14
N PRO A 354 10.20 -15.45 -20.51
CA PRO A 354 9.53 -14.20 -20.11
C PRO A 354 8.10 -14.08 -20.65
N LEU A 355 7.77 -14.80 -21.72
CA LEU A 355 6.44 -14.84 -22.34
C LEU A 355 5.54 -15.96 -21.79
N ASP A 356 6.05 -16.82 -20.90
CA ASP A 356 5.24 -17.87 -20.28
C ASP A 356 4.37 -17.29 -19.16
N ILE A 357 3.18 -16.84 -19.56
CA ILE A 357 2.13 -16.35 -18.66
C ILE A 357 1.65 -17.46 -17.73
N ARG A 358 1.60 -18.71 -18.21
CA ARG A 358 1.08 -19.83 -17.43
C ARG A 358 2.02 -20.21 -16.28
N PHE A 359 3.33 -20.12 -16.48
CA PHE A 359 4.31 -20.19 -15.39
C PHE A 359 3.99 -19.15 -14.31
N SER A 360 3.83 -17.89 -14.71
CA SER A 360 3.57 -16.77 -13.79
C SER A 360 2.27 -16.96 -13.03
N MET A 361 1.18 -17.34 -13.72
CA MET A 361 -0.12 -17.62 -13.12
C MET A 361 -0.07 -18.82 -12.17
N ASN A 362 0.66 -19.88 -12.51
CA ASN A 362 0.83 -21.04 -11.64
C ASN A 362 1.64 -20.70 -10.38
N GLN A 363 2.66 -19.85 -10.50
CA GLN A 363 3.39 -19.34 -9.34
C GLN A 363 2.47 -18.48 -8.46
N ALA A 364 1.69 -17.56 -9.03
CA ALA A 364 0.73 -16.77 -8.27
C ALA A 364 -0.29 -17.64 -7.51
N ARG A 365 -0.77 -18.73 -8.14
CA ARG A 365 -1.66 -19.71 -7.52
C ARG A 365 -0.99 -20.54 -6.43
N SER A 366 0.32 -20.75 -6.44
CA SER A 366 1.01 -21.55 -5.42
C SER A 366 1.24 -20.78 -4.12
N ILE A 367 1.15 -19.44 -4.16
CA ILE A 367 1.29 -18.58 -2.98
C ILE A 367 0.00 -18.63 -2.16
N ARG A 368 0.08 -19.27 -0.99
CA ARG A 368 -1.06 -19.48 -0.08
C ARG A 368 -0.81 -18.80 1.26
N TRP A 369 -1.88 -18.41 1.95
CA TRP A 369 -1.79 -17.86 3.30
C TRP A 369 -1.35 -18.92 4.31
N ASN A 370 -0.42 -18.59 5.21
CA ASN A 370 -0.12 -19.45 6.36
C ASN A 370 -1.14 -19.21 7.48
N LEU A 371 -2.19 -20.03 7.51
CA LEU A 371 -3.32 -19.90 8.45
C LEU A 371 -2.95 -20.14 9.93
N THR A 372 -1.71 -20.57 10.20
CA THR A 372 -1.19 -20.82 11.55
C THR A 372 -0.29 -19.70 12.07
N ALA A 373 0.14 -18.78 11.21
CA ALA A 373 1.04 -17.70 11.57
C ALA A 373 0.36 -16.65 12.47
N GLY A 374 1.03 -16.16 13.50
CA GLY A 374 0.47 -15.09 14.34
C GLY A 374 -0.71 -15.50 15.24
N ALA A 375 -0.89 -16.80 15.50
CA ALA A 375 -1.91 -17.37 16.41
C ALA A 375 -1.99 -16.72 17.82
N ALA A 376 -0.92 -16.04 18.26
CA ALA A 376 -0.86 -15.33 19.53
C ALA A 376 -1.45 -13.89 19.51
N ARG A 377 -1.98 -13.42 18.37
CA ARG A 377 -2.68 -12.12 18.28
C ARG A 377 -4.16 -12.30 18.68
N PRO A 378 -4.82 -11.30 19.30
CA PRO A 378 -6.26 -11.32 19.56
C PRO A 378 -7.11 -11.57 18.30
N ASN A 379 -6.61 -11.13 17.14
CA ASN A 379 -7.02 -11.54 15.80
C ASN A 379 -5.81 -12.20 15.11
N PRO A 380 -5.66 -13.54 15.15
CA PRO A 380 -4.58 -14.21 14.44
C PRO A 380 -4.60 -13.90 12.95
N GLN A 381 -3.43 -13.66 12.35
CA GLN A 381 -3.34 -13.64 10.90
C GLN A 381 -3.73 -15.04 10.38
N GLY A 382 -4.76 -15.13 9.55
CA GLY A 382 -5.11 -16.41 8.92
C GLY A 382 -6.03 -17.35 9.70
N THR A 383 -6.64 -16.94 10.82
CA THR A 383 -7.79 -17.72 11.35
C THR A 383 -9.05 -17.57 10.50
N PHE A 384 -9.06 -16.63 9.56
CA PHE A 384 -10.19 -16.35 8.69
C PHE A 384 -9.91 -16.88 7.29
N ASN A 385 -10.66 -17.91 6.88
CA ASN A 385 -10.81 -18.28 5.48
C ASN A 385 -12.10 -17.69 4.92
N VAL A 386 -12.22 -17.70 3.60
CA VAL A 386 -13.38 -17.13 2.91
C VAL A 386 -14.31 -18.20 2.35
N SER A 387 -14.30 -19.42 2.93
CA SER A 387 -15.10 -20.55 2.42
C SER A 387 -16.60 -20.37 2.65
N ASN A 388 -16.98 -19.68 3.73
CA ASN A 388 -18.37 -19.51 4.17
C ASN A 388 -18.83 -18.04 4.18
N VAL A 389 -18.21 -17.17 3.39
CA VAL A 389 -18.62 -15.76 3.29
C VAL A 389 -19.82 -15.62 2.37
N THR A 390 -20.75 -14.73 2.72
CA THR A 390 -21.87 -14.36 1.85
C THR A 390 -21.52 -13.06 1.14
N LEU A 391 -21.35 -13.12 -0.18
CA LEU A 391 -21.10 -11.94 -1.00
C LEU A 391 -22.32 -11.02 -0.98
N SER A 392 -22.08 -9.76 -0.60
CA SER A 392 -23.06 -8.67 -0.62
C SER A 392 -23.21 -8.10 -2.03
N GLU A 393 -22.12 -8.04 -2.80
CA GLU A 393 -22.10 -7.52 -4.16
C GLU A 393 -20.93 -8.10 -4.97
N THR A 394 -21.12 -8.21 -6.29
CA THR A 394 -20.07 -8.51 -7.27
C THR A 394 -19.89 -7.31 -8.18
N ILE A 395 -18.65 -6.81 -8.25
CA ILE A 395 -18.19 -5.73 -9.13
C ILE A 395 -17.28 -6.35 -10.19
N ILE A 396 -17.55 -6.08 -11.46
CA ILE A 396 -16.75 -6.56 -12.61
C ILE A 396 -16.17 -5.33 -13.30
N LEU A 397 -14.85 -5.28 -13.42
CA LEU A 397 -14.08 -4.14 -13.91
C LEU A 397 -13.25 -4.55 -15.12
N HIS A 398 -13.62 -4.07 -16.29
CA HIS A 398 -12.88 -4.25 -17.54
C HIS A 398 -11.89 -3.10 -17.72
N GLY A 399 -10.60 -3.40 -17.60
CA GLY A 399 -9.52 -2.50 -17.96
C GLY A 399 -9.30 -2.49 -19.48
N SER A 400 -9.44 -1.32 -20.11
CA SER A 400 -9.37 -1.19 -21.57
C SER A 400 -8.61 0.06 -22.03
N GLU A 401 -8.07 -0.01 -23.25
CA GLU A 401 -7.62 1.16 -24.00
C GLU A 401 -8.82 1.85 -24.65
N ALA A 402 -8.86 3.17 -24.61
CA ALA A 402 -9.96 3.97 -25.12
C ALA A 402 -9.48 5.17 -25.95
N ASN A 403 -10.27 5.55 -26.95
CA ASN A 403 -10.12 6.81 -27.66
C ASN A 403 -11.39 7.65 -27.43
N ILE A 404 -11.26 8.77 -26.73
CA ILE A 404 -12.38 9.64 -26.39
C ILE A 404 -12.15 10.99 -27.07
N GLY A 405 -12.87 11.24 -28.17
CA GLY A 405 -12.76 12.49 -28.92
C GLY A 405 -11.38 12.75 -29.53
N GLY A 406 -10.66 11.70 -29.96
CA GLY A 406 -9.31 11.80 -30.52
C GLY A 406 -8.19 11.69 -29.48
N VAL A 407 -8.52 11.59 -28.19
CA VAL A 407 -7.55 11.50 -27.08
C VAL A 407 -7.42 10.05 -26.62
N TYR A 408 -6.19 9.53 -26.65
CA TYR A 408 -5.87 8.20 -26.12
C TYR A 408 -5.95 8.19 -24.58
N ARG A 409 -6.61 7.18 -24.04
CA ARG A 409 -6.92 7.01 -22.62
C ARG A 409 -6.91 5.54 -22.22
N TYR A 410 -6.85 5.29 -20.92
CA TYR A 410 -7.30 4.03 -20.36
C TYR A 410 -8.64 4.24 -19.66
N ALA A 411 -9.42 3.18 -19.55
CA ALA A 411 -10.76 3.23 -19.00
C ALA A 411 -11.09 1.97 -18.21
N VAL A 412 -12.01 2.12 -17.26
CA VAL A 412 -12.62 1.02 -16.53
C VAL A 412 -14.08 0.95 -16.94
N ASN A 413 -14.53 -0.18 -17.48
CA ASN A 413 -15.89 -0.34 -18.02
C ASN A 413 -16.28 0.77 -19.03
N ASN A 414 -15.31 1.21 -19.84
CA ASN A 414 -15.44 2.33 -20.78
C ASN A 414 -15.75 3.69 -20.12
N VAL A 415 -15.36 3.88 -18.85
CA VAL A 415 -15.28 5.20 -18.21
C VAL A 415 -13.82 5.49 -17.90
N SER A 416 -13.24 6.50 -18.57
CA SER A 416 -11.91 7.00 -18.26
C SER A 416 -12.01 8.03 -17.15
N TYR A 417 -11.33 7.78 -16.03
CA TYR A 417 -11.41 8.64 -14.86
C TYR A 417 -10.89 10.05 -15.16
N LEU A 418 -11.70 11.04 -14.79
CA LEU A 418 -11.33 12.45 -14.83
C LEU A 418 -11.16 12.94 -13.40
N THR A 419 -9.92 13.29 -13.04
CA THR A 419 -9.62 13.84 -11.71
C THR A 419 -10.36 15.18 -11.50
N PRO A 420 -11.30 15.27 -10.55
CA PRO A 420 -11.98 16.53 -10.26
C PRO A 420 -11.05 17.53 -9.56
N ALA A 421 -11.34 18.82 -9.71
CA ALA A 421 -10.61 19.89 -9.00
C ALA A 421 -10.82 19.86 -7.48
N THR A 422 -11.95 19.30 -7.03
CA THR A 422 -12.26 19.07 -5.62
C THR A 422 -12.05 17.59 -5.31
N PRO A 423 -11.16 17.22 -4.37
CA PRO A 423 -11.03 15.84 -3.90
C PRO A 423 -12.38 15.23 -3.50
N LEU A 424 -12.60 13.99 -3.90
CA LEU A 424 -13.82 13.24 -3.62
C LEU A 424 -14.11 13.12 -2.12
N LYS A 425 -13.09 12.94 -1.28
CA LYS A 425 -13.27 12.87 0.18
C LYS A 425 -13.75 14.21 0.77
N LEU A 426 -13.24 15.33 0.27
CA LEU A 426 -13.74 16.67 0.67
C LEU A 426 -15.17 16.87 0.20
N ALA A 427 -15.47 16.51 -1.05
CA ALA A 427 -16.82 16.62 -1.60
C ALA A 427 -17.83 15.75 -0.85
N ASP A 428 -17.45 14.51 -0.51
CA ASP A 428 -18.25 13.60 0.30
C ASP A 428 -18.56 14.20 1.67
N TYR A 429 -17.54 14.70 2.36
CA TYR A 429 -17.69 15.22 3.72
C TYR A 429 -18.52 16.51 3.80
N PHE A 430 -18.25 17.51 2.94
CA PHE A 430 -18.85 18.84 3.06
C PHE A 430 -20.17 19.00 2.31
N VAL A 431 -20.36 18.27 1.21
CA VAL A 431 -21.53 18.44 0.32
C VAL A 431 -22.16 17.12 -0.13
N ASN A 432 -21.80 16.00 0.51
CA ASN A 432 -22.28 14.65 0.15
C ASN A 432 -22.12 14.34 -1.35
N GLY A 433 -20.98 14.73 -1.91
CA GLY A 433 -20.64 14.56 -3.33
C GLY A 433 -21.30 15.55 -4.29
N SER A 434 -22.24 16.38 -3.83
CA SER A 434 -23.01 17.30 -4.68
C SER A 434 -22.12 18.20 -5.52
N GLY A 435 -22.38 18.23 -6.83
CA GLY A 435 -21.62 19.03 -7.80
C GLY A 435 -20.24 18.47 -8.19
N VAL A 436 -19.81 17.34 -7.62
CA VAL A 436 -18.49 16.74 -7.89
C VAL A 436 -18.60 15.33 -8.45
N TYR A 437 -19.39 14.45 -7.81
CA TYR A 437 -19.62 13.08 -8.28
C TYR A 437 -21.04 12.62 -7.94
N LYS A 438 -21.48 11.53 -8.57
CA LYS A 438 -22.78 10.92 -8.31
C LYS A 438 -22.64 9.41 -8.19
N LEU A 439 -23.12 8.88 -7.07
CA LEU A 439 -23.16 7.44 -6.83
C LEU A 439 -24.15 6.77 -7.79
N GLY A 440 -23.78 5.60 -8.29
CA GLY A 440 -24.60 4.79 -9.20
C GLY A 440 -24.46 5.14 -10.69
N ASP A 441 -23.70 6.18 -11.04
CA ASP A 441 -23.47 6.54 -12.46
C ASP A 441 -22.39 5.66 -13.13
N PHE A 442 -21.48 5.09 -12.34
CA PHE A 442 -20.47 4.16 -12.83
C PHE A 442 -21.05 2.74 -12.96
N PRO A 443 -20.94 2.08 -14.11
CA PRO A 443 -21.47 0.73 -14.29
C PRO A 443 -20.53 -0.30 -13.65
N ILE A 444 -21.04 -1.07 -12.68
CA ILE A 444 -20.24 -2.08 -11.95
C ILE A 444 -20.41 -3.51 -12.47
N GLN A 445 -21.34 -3.75 -13.39
CA GLN A 445 -21.64 -5.09 -13.93
C GLN A 445 -21.83 -5.07 -15.46
N SER A 446 -21.46 -3.97 -16.10
CA SER A 446 -21.54 -3.82 -17.55
C SER A 446 -20.45 -2.85 -18.02
N VAL A 447 -20.11 -2.97 -19.30
CA VAL A 447 -19.20 -2.05 -19.99
C VAL A 447 -20.06 -1.10 -20.83
N LYS A 448 -19.80 0.22 -20.78
CA LYS A 448 -20.51 1.16 -21.65
C LYS A 448 -20.19 0.86 -23.12
N GLU A 449 -21.15 1.03 -24.02
CA GLU A 449 -20.93 0.83 -25.46
C GLU A 449 -19.87 1.77 -26.02
N THR A 450 -19.81 3.00 -25.52
CA THR A 450 -18.85 4.03 -25.95
C THR A 450 -18.07 4.55 -24.76
N ALA A 451 -16.75 4.70 -24.94
CA ALA A 451 -15.87 5.25 -23.93
C ALA A 451 -16.16 6.73 -23.67
N THR A 452 -16.21 7.12 -22.40
CA THR A 452 -16.52 8.49 -21.95
C THR A 452 -15.63 8.92 -20.80
N PHE A 453 -15.39 10.23 -20.66
CA PHE A 453 -14.81 10.77 -19.44
C PHE A 453 -15.85 10.77 -18.32
N GLY A 454 -15.43 10.48 -17.10
CA GLY A 454 -16.31 10.52 -15.95
C GLY A 454 -15.58 10.47 -14.61
N VAL A 455 -16.28 10.84 -13.54
CA VAL A 455 -15.80 10.68 -12.17
C VAL A 455 -16.34 9.36 -11.64
N SER A 456 -15.48 8.35 -11.59
CA SER A 456 -15.84 6.97 -11.22
C SER A 456 -15.85 6.79 -9.71
N VAL A 457 -17.03 6.84 -9.09
CA VAL A 457 -17.23 6.51 -7.67
C VAL A 457 -18.30 5.43 -7.54
N VAL A 458 -17.96 4.34 -6.85
CA VAL A 458 -18.86 3.23 -6.56
C VAL A 458 -19.17 3.18 -5.06
N SER A 459 -20.37 2.72 -4.72
CA SER A 459 -20.75 2.53 -3.32
C SER A 459 -20.22 1.19 -2.84
N GLY A 460 -19.60 1.16 -1.66
CA GLY A 460 -19.23 -0.07 -0.96
C GLY A 460 -20.09 -0.26 0.29
N ILE A 461 -20.64 -1.46 0.47
CA ILE A 461 -21.48 -1.78 1.64
C ILE A 461 -20.56 -1.97 2.86
N HIS A 462 -20.63 -1.08 3.85
CA HIS A 462 -19.84 -1.20 5.08
C HIS A 462 -20.15 -2.52 5.80
N LYS A 463 -19.09 -3.27 6.15
CA LYS A 463 -19.12 -4.64 6.68
C LYS A 463 -19.78 -5.65 5.74
N GLY A 464 -19.81 -5.36 4.44
CA GLY A 464 -20.20 -6.30 3.38
C GLY A 464 -18.98 -6.96 2.74
N TRP A 465 -19.13 -8.24 2.37
CA TRP A 465 -18.16 -8.94 1.54
C TRP A 465 -18.42 -8.61 0.07
N HIS A 466 -17.43 -8.09 -0.64
CA HIS A 466 -17.54 -7.80 -2.06
C HIS A 466 -16.59 -8.70 -2.83
N GLU A 467 -17.06 -9.19 -3.97
CA GLU A 467 -16.21 -9.79 -4.99
C GLU A 467 -15.88 -8.72 -6.02
N ILE A 468 -14.59 -8.51 -6.27
CA ILE A 468 -14.13 -7.65 -7.35
C ILE A 468 -13.43 -8.55 -8.38
N VAL A 469 -13.94 -8.54 -9.60
CA VAL A 469 -13.38 -9.24 -10.75
C VAL A 469 -12.72 -8.20 -11.65
N PHE A 470 -11.40 -8.31 -11.79
CA PHE A 470 -10.65 -7.54 -12.76
C PHE A 470 -10.55 -8.35 -14.05
N GLN A 471 -11.13 -7.84 -15.13
CA GLN A 471 -10.99 -8.34 -16.49
C GLN A 471 -10.01 -7.44 -17.24
N ASN A 472 -8.98 -8.04 -17.84
CA ASN A 472 -7.96 -7.29 -18.57
C ASN A 472 -8.16 -7.46 -20.08
N ASP A 473 -8.70 -6.43 -20.72
CA ASP A 473 -8.95 -6.40 -22.16
C ASP A 473 -7.75 -5.87 -22.95
N ILE A 474 -6.66 -5.45 -22.29
CA ILE A 474 -5.45 -4.94 -22.94
C ILE A 474 -4.45 -6.08 -23.25
N ALA A 475 -3.50 -5.81 -24.15
CA ALA A 475 -2.53 -6.80 -24.64
C ALA A 475 -1.34 -7.03 -23.68
N TRP A 476 -1.29 -6.27 -22.59
CA TRP A 476 -0.20 -6.28 -21.62
C TRP A 476 -0.72 -6.64 -20.24
N MET A 477 0.16 -7.11 -19.38
CA MET A 477 -0.20 -7.37 -17.99
C MET A 477 -0.44 -6.05 -17.27
N ASP A 478 -1.46 -6.04 -16.42
CA ASP A 478 -1.75 -4.92 -15.53
C ASP A 478 -1.63 -5.37 -14.06
N SER A 479 -1.66 -4.44 -13.12
CA SER A 479 -1.63 -4.70 -11.69
C SER A 479 -2.55 -3.72 -10.96
N TRP A 480 -3.54 -4.24 -10.24
CA TRP A 480 -4.56 -3.46 -9.55
C TRP A 480 -4.27 -3.37 -8.06
N HIS A 481 -4.46 -2.18 -7.49
CA HIS A 481 -4.25 -1.89 -6.08
C HIS A 481 -5.46 -1.22 -5.46
N LEU A 482 -5.82 -1.65 -4.26
CA LEU A 482 -6.89 -1.05 -3.46
C LEU A 482 -6.30 -0.40 -2.21
N ASP A 483 -6.39 0.92 -2.14
CA ASP A 483 -6.01 1.66 -0.93
C ASP A 483 -6.92 1.28 0.24
N GLY A 484 -6.41 1.38 1.47
CA GLY A 484 -7.18 1.17 2.68
C GLY A 484 -7.51 -0.29 3.05
N TYR A 485 -7.23 -1.25 2.15
CA TYR A 485 -7.64 -2.64 2.30
C TYR A 485 -6.57 -3.65 1.89
N GLY A 486 -6.57 -4.79 2.58
CA GLY A 486 -6.10 -6.04 1.99
C GLY A 486 -7.30 -6.84 1.47
N PHE A 487 -7.15 -7.49 0.32
CA PHE A 487 -8.16 -8.38 -0.26
C PHE A 487 -7.63 -9.80 -0.46
N TYR A 488 -8.49 -10.80 -0.33
CA TYR A 488 -8.19 -12.21 -0.52
C TYR A 488 -8.18 -12.54 -2.01
N VAL A 489 -7.04 -12.98 -2.55
CA VAL A 489 -6.94 -13.36 -3.96
C VAL A 489 -7.48 -14.77 -4.17
N VAL A 490 -8.71 -14.87 -4.68
CA VAL A 490 -9.44 -16.14 -4.75
C VAL A 490 -9.27 -16.87 -6.07
N GLY A 491 -9.00 -16.17 -7.19
CA GLY A 491 -8.91 -16.82 -8.48
C GLY A 491 -8.19 -16.04 -9.56
N PHE A 492 -7.67 -16.77 -10.55
CA PHE A 492 -7.07 -16.27 -11.77
C PHE A 492 -7.57 -17.12 -12.94
N GLY A 493 -7.70 -16.56 -14.13
CA GLY A 493 -7.99 -17.33 -15.32
C GLY A 493 -7.63 -16.62 -16.61
N GLU A 494 -7.63 -17.38 -17.69
CA GLU A 494 -7.49 -16.89 -19.07
C GLU A 494 -8.88 -16.67 -19.67
N GLY A 495 -8.97 -15.78 -20.65
CA GLY A 495 -10.23 -15.43 -21.33
C GLY A 495 -11.15 -14.56 -20.47
N GLU A 496 -12.44 -14.64 -20.76
CA GLU A 496 -13.48 -13.88 -20.05
C GLU A 496 -13.89 -14.57 -18.75
N TRP A 497 -14.02 -13.79 -17.68
CA TRP A 497 -14.63 -14.29 -16.45
C TRP A 497 -16.11 -14.60 -16.66
N THR A 498 -16.58 -15.69 -16.06
CA THR A 498 -18.01 -16.04 -15.98
C THR A 498 -18.36 -16.42 -14.55
N THR A 499 -19.64 -16.45 -14.21
CA THR A 499 -20.09 -16.93 -12.90
C THR A 499 -19.65 -18.37 -12.61
N GLY A 500 -19.45 -19.20 -13.64
CA GLY A 500 -18.92 -20.56 -13.54
C GLY A 500 -17.44 -20.62 -13.12
N SER A 501 -16.68 -19.54 -13.33
CA SER A 501 -15.27 -19.43 -12.94
C SER A 501 -15.06 -19.58 -11.43
N ARG A 502 -16.08 -19.29 -10.60
CA ARG A 502 -16.04 -19.46 -9.14
C ARG A 502 -15.73 -20.89 -8.70
N SER A 503 -16.02 -21.88 -9.54
CA SER A 503 -15.66 -23.28 -9.29
C SER A 503 -14.14 -23.52 -9.18
N THR A 504 -13.32 -22.60 -9.69
CA THR A 504 -11.86 -22.67 -9.65
C THR A 504 -11.24 -21.87 -8.50
N TYR A 505 -12.06 -21.22 -7.68
CA TYR A 505 -11.56 -20.35 -6.62
C TYR A 505 -10.92 -21.14 -5.49
N ASN A 506 -9.81 -20.60 -4.98
CA ASN A 506 -9.30 -20.98 -3.69
C ASN A 506 -9.98 -20.13 -2.61
N LEU A 507 -10.89 -20.75 -1.85
CA LEU A 507 -11.57 -20.11 -0.74
C LEU A 507 -11.05 -20.55 0.64
N TYR A 508 -10.10 -21.50 0.66
CA TYR A 508 -9.59 -22.09 1.88
C TYR A 508 -8.40 -21.32 2.46
N ASP A 509 -7.37 -21.10 1.65
CA ASP A 509 -6.16 -20.36 2.05
C ASP A 509 -5.70 -19.29 1.03
N PRO A 510 -6.62 -18.48 0.46
CA PRO A 510 -6.23 -17.40 -0.44
C PRO A 510 -5.36 -16.39 0.28
N VAL A 511 -4.28 -15.96 -0.38
CA VAL A 511 -3.38 -14.95 0.18
C VAL A 511 -4.07 -13.57 0.15
N VAL A 512 -4.02 -12.81 1.25
CA VAL A 512 -4.46 -11.40 1.28
C VAL A 512 -3.31 -10.55 0.77
N ARG A 513 -3.64 -9.59 -0.09
CA ARG A 513 -2.70 -8.67 -0.72
C ARG A 513 -3.33 -7.30 -0.82
N SER A 514 -2.51 -6.27 -1.06
CA SER A 514 -2.98 -4.95 -1.48
C SER A 514 -2.95 -4.76 -2.99
N THR A 515 -2.13 -5.55 -3.70
CA THR A 515 -1.92 -5.45 -5.15
C THR A 515 -2.02 -6.81 -5.82
N VAL A 516 -2.71 -6.90 -6.96
CA VAL A 516 -2.82 -8.14 -7.73
C VAL A 516 -2.65 -7.89 -9.22
N GLN A 517 -1.90 -8.76 -9.88
CA GLN A 517 -1.72 -8.73 -11.31
C GLN A 517 -2.93 -9.29 -12.05
N VAL A 518 -3.19 -8.78 -13.24
CA VAL A 518 -4.21 -9.31 -14.17
C VAL A 518 -3.53 -9.54 -15.50
N TYR A 519 -3.45 -10.80 -15.91
CA TYR A 519 -2.72 -11.21 -17.11
C TYR A 519 -3.42 -10.72 -18.39
N PRO A 520 -2.68 -10.52 -19.50
CA PRO A 520 -3.27 -10.10 -20.78
C PRO A 520 -4.42 -11.01 -21.17
N LYS A 521 -5.57 -10.44 -21.54
CA LYS A 521 -6.76 -11.18 -21.98
C LYS A 521 -7.24 -12.23 -20.97
N GLY A 522 -7.03 -11.97 -19.69
CA GLY A 522 -7.42 -12.83 -18.60
C GLY A 522 -8.14 -12.06 -17.49
N TRP A 523 -8.40 -12.77 -16.39
CA TRP A 523 -9.09 -12.20 -15.24
C TRP A 523 -8.46 -12.61 -13.92
N THR A 524 -8.69 -11.78 -12.92
CA THR A 524 -8.35 -12.06 -11.52
C THR A 524 -9.50 -11.65 -10.63
N ALA A 525 -9.84 -12.49 -9.66
CA ALA A 525 -10.94 -12.25 -8.74
C ALA A 525 -10.43 -12.19 -7.30
N VAL A 526 -10.95 -11.22 -6.55
CA VAL A 526 -10.59 -10.99 -5.15
C VAL A 526 -11.86 -10.83 -4.31
N TYR A 527 -11.79 -11.27 -3.06
CA TYR A 527 -12.80 -10.96 -2.04
C TYR A 527 -12.27 -9.92 -1.07
N VAL A 528 -13.05 -8.88 -0.81
CA VAL A 528 -12.70 -7.82 0.13
C VAL A 528 -13.82 -7.62 1.15
N PHE A 529 -13.44 -7.44 2.41
CA PHE A 529 -14.37 -7.09 3.48
C PHE A 529 -14.25 -5.60 3.75
N LEU A 530 -15.29 -4.83 3.42
CA LEU A 530 -15.25 -3.37 3.49
C LEU A 530 -15.53 -2.89 4.91
N ASP A 531 -14.55 -3.03 5.81
CA ASP A 531 -14.63 -2.68 7.24
C ASP A 531 -14.00 -1.32 7.60
N ASN A 532 -13.58 -0.53 6.60
CA ASN A 532 -12.87 0.72 6.78
C ASN A 532 -13.61 1.87 6.07
N PRO A 533 -14.61 2.50 6.72
CA PRO A 533 -15.33 3.63 6.13
C PRO A 533 -14.39 4.74 5.64
N GLY A 534 -14.70 5.30 4.47
CA GLY A 534 -13.88 6.30 3.82
C GLY A 534 -14.03 6.32 2.31
N MET A 535 -13.15 7.07 1.65
CA MET A 535 -13.04 7.15 0.20
C MET A 535 -11.70 6.50 -0.20
N TRP A 536 -11.75 5.40 -0.94
CA TRP A 536 -10.57 4.57 -1.22
C TRP A 536 -10.34 4.40 -2.70
N ASN A 537 -9.11 4.65 -3.17
CA ASN A 537 -8.79 4.51 -4.58
C ASN A 537 -8.54 3.04 -4.95
N LEU A 538 -9.12 2.63 -6.08
CA LEU A 538 -8.86 1.36 -6.74
C LEU A 538 -8.30 1.68 -8.13
N ARG A 539 -7.02 1.37 -8.35
CA ARG A 539 -6.26 1.84 -9.52
C ARG A 539 -5.37 0.77 -10.11
N SER A 540 -5.00 0.95 -11.38
CA SER A 540 -3.80 0.35 -11.92
C SER A 540 -2.54 0.90 -11.23
N GLN A 541 -1.54 0.05 -11.04
CA GLN A 541 -0.19 0.40 -10.59
C GLN A 541 0.74 0.70 -11.76
N HIS A 542 0.33 0.40 -13.00
CA HIS A 542 0.99 0.90 -14.19
C HIS A 542 0.75 2.41 -14.29
N LEU A 543 1.82 3.20 -14.19
CA LEU A 543 1.70 4.64 -13.99
C LEU A 543 1.02 5.33 -15.18
N LYS A 544 1.28 4.86 -16.41
CA LYS A 544 0.63 5.34 -17.63
C LYS A 544 -0.88 5.09 -17.59
N ASN A 545 -1.28 3.89 -17.22
CA ASN A 545 -2.67 3.48 -17.15
C ASN A 545 -3.44 4.31 -16.12
N TRP A 546 -2.91 4.39 -14.90
CA TRP A 546 -3.48 5.22 -13.84
C TRP A 546 -3.63 6.68 -14.26
N TYR A 547 -2.53 7.30 -14.72
CA TYR A 547 -2.54 8.71 -15.10
C TYR A 547 -3.51 9.03 -16.25
N LEU A 548 -3.74 8.06 -17.14
CA LEU A 548 -4.66 8.19 -18.27
C LEU A 548 -6.09 7.71 -17.97
N GLY A 549 -6.41 7.38 -16.71
CA GLY A 549 -7.78 7.22 -16.23
C GLY A 549 -8.20 5.80 -15.84
N GLU A 550 -7.28 4.85 -15.72
CA GLU A 550 -7.56 3.49 -15.20
C GLU A 550 -7.60 3.47 -13.66
N GLU A 551 -8.59 4.16 -13.11
CA GLU A 551 -8.87 4.18 -11.68
C GLU A 551 -10.36 4.43 -11.40
N LEU A 552 -10.78 4.10 -10.18
CA LEU A 552 -12.06 4.49 -9.61
C LEU A 552 -11.93 4.60 -8.09
N TYR A 553 -12.97 5.08 -7.43
CA TYR A 553 -13.00 5.18 -5.97
C TYR A 553 -14.16 4.40 -5.38
N ILE A 554 -13.90 3.66 -4.31
CA ILE A 554 -14.92 2.99 -3.50
C ILE A 554 -15.24 3.88 -2.31
N ARG A 555 -16.48 4.38 -2.27
CA ARG A 555 -17.02 5.08 -1.10
C ARG A 555 -17.63 4.07 -0.16
N VAL A 556 -16.97 3.83 0.97
CA VAL A 556 -17.49 2.97 2.05
C VAL A 556 -18.09 3.88 3.11
N HIS A 557 -19.40 3.82 3.28
CA HIS A 557 -20.12 4.75 4.14
C HIS A 557 -20.87 4.04 5.27
N ASP A 558 -20.91 4.70 6.43
CA ASP A 558 -21.76 4.36 7.56
C ASP A 558 -22.49 5.64 7.98
N ASP A 559 -23.81 5.59 8.10
CA ASP A 559 -24.62 6.77 8.43
C ASP A 559 -24.39 7.25 9.88
N ASP A 560 -23.82 6.42 10.75
CA ASP A 560 -23.49 6.77 12.13
C ASP A 560 -22.12 7.48 12.17
N PRO A 561 -22.08 8.78 12.53
CA PRO A 561 -20.88 9.63 12.49
C PRO A 561 -19.89 9.34 13.63
N ASN A 562 -19.88 8.11 14.14
CA ASN A 562 -19.04 7.69 15.25
C ASN A 562 -17.55 7.76 14.85
N PRO A 563 -16.73 8.55 15.57
CA PRO A 563 -15.29 8.62 15.31
C PRO A 563 -14.55 7.29 15.46
N ALA A 564 -15.15 6.30 16.13
CA ALA A 564 -14.62 4.93 16.18
C ALA A 564 -14.74 4.17 14.85
N LYS A 565 -15.48 4.72 13.87
CA LYS A 565 -15.69 4.15 12.53
C LYS A 565 -14.91 4.90 11.45
N GLU A 566 -14.86 6.23 11.52
CA GLU A 566 -13.98 7.07 10.70
C GLU A 566 -13.57 8.31 11.47
N ASN A 567 -12.28 8.63 11.46
CA ASN A 567 -11.74 9.81 12.10
C ASN A 567 -12.30 11.10 11.49
N ALA A 568 -12.47 12.10 12.35
CA ALA A 568 -12.75 13.45 11.89
C ALA A 568 -11.61 13.96 10.98
N PRO A 569 -11.90 14.93 10.08
CA PRO A 569 -10.85 15.55 9.29
C PRO A 569 -9.75 16.14 10.20
N PRO A 570 -8.47 16.05 9.81
CA PRO A 570 -7.38 16.58 10.60
C PRO A 570 -7.43 18.11 10.71
N GLU A 571 -6.95 18.68 11.82
CA GLU A 571 -7.00 20.14 12.07
C GLU A 571 -6.28 20.97 10.99
N ASN A 572 -5.24 20.41 10.38
CA ASN A 572 -4.45 21.06 9.35
C ASN A 572 -5.01 20.89 7.92
N LEU A 573 -6.22 20.35 7.74
CA LEU A 573 -6.84 19.99 6.46
C LEU A 573 -6.62 21.03 5.34
N LEU A 574 -6.03 20.59 4.23
CA LEU A 574 -5.87 21.41 3.04
C LEU A 574 -7.18 21.45 2.26
N LEU A 575 -7.60 22.66 1.89
CA LEU A 575 -8.80 22.90 1.09
C LEU A 575 -8.43 23.34 -0.33
N CYS A 576 -9.18 22.87 -1.32
CA CYS A 576 -9.01 23.19 -2.73
C CYS A 576 -10.32 22.94 -3.50
N GLY A 577 -10.32 23.22 -4.80
CA GLY A 577 -11.52 23.11 -5.64
C GLY A 577 -12.59 24.11 -5.17
N ILE A 578 -13.82 23.63 -4.98
CA ILE A 578 -14.95 24.46 -4.53
C ILE A 578 -14.82 24.96 -3.08
N PHE A 579 -13.86 24.43 -2.32
CA PHE A 579 -13.60 24.82 -0.92
C PHE A 579 -12.34 25.68 -0.75
N GLY A 580 -11.57 25.90 -1.82
CA GLY A 580 -10.41 26.78 -1.78
C GLY A 580 -10.81 28.26 -1.70
N GLU A 581 -10.00 29.09 -1.07
CA GLU A 581 -10.17 30.54 -1.15
C GLU A 581 -10.05 31.00 -2.61
N ALA A 582 -10.86 31.98 -3.01
CA ALA A 582 -10.74 32.60 -4.33
C ALA A 582 -9.34 33.22 -4.44
N VAL A 583 -8.52 32.70 -5.34
CA VAL A 583 -7.21 33.30 -5.67
C VAL A 583 -7.47 34.74 -6.10
N ALA A 584 -7.10 35.72 -5.27
CA ALA A 584 -7.09 37.11 -5.67
C ALA A 584 -6.24 37.20 -6.95
N PRO A 585 -6.71 37.86 -8.02
CA PRO A 585 -5.96 37.96 -9.26
C PRO A 585 -4.57 38.51 -8.92
N SER A 586 -3.52 37.80 -9.32
CA SER A 586 -2.15 38.21 -9.08
C SER A 586 -2.01 39.67 -9.51
N SER A 587 -1.61 40.54 -8.59
CA SER A 587 -1.30 41.93 -8.91
C SER A 587 -0.34 41.93 -10.10
N ALA A 588 -0.70 42.70 -11.13
CA ALA A 588 0.10 42.85 -12.34
C ALA A 588 1.57 43.13 -11.97
N PRO A 589 2.54 42.64 -12.76
CA PRO A 589 3.95 42.91 -12.51
C PRO A 589 4.16 44.41 -12.38
N GLU A 590 4.83 44.82 -11.32
CA GLU A 590 5.24 46.21 -11.13
C GLU A 590 6.10 46.61 -12.35
N PRO A 591 5.79 47.73 -13.03
CA PRO A 591 6.53 48.12 -14.22
C PRO A 591 8.00 48.35 -13.82
N GLN A 592 8.91 47.66 -14.51
CA GLN A 592 10.33 47.84 -14.28
C GLN A 592 10.68 49.33 -14.47
N PRO A 593 11.41 49.95 -13.52
CA PRO A 593 11.88 51.31 -13.70
C PRO A 593 12.85 51.32 -14.89
N GLY A 594 12.46 52.01 -15.96
CA GLY A 594 13.31 52.23 -17.12
C GLY A 594 14.50 53.12 -16.74
N GLY A 595 15.69 52.73 -17.20
CA GLY A 595 16.94 53.49 -17.05
C GLY A 595 18.14 52.57 -16.90
#